data_AF-A0A8S9QUL0-F1
#
_entry.id   AF-A0A8S9QUL0-F1
#
_cell.length_a   1.000
_cell.length_b   1.000
_cell.length_c   1.000
_cell.angle_alpha   90.00
_cell.angle_beta   90.00
_cell.angle_gamma   90.00
#
_symmetry.space_group_name_H-M   'P 1'
#
loop_
_entity.id
_entity.type
_entity.pdbx_description
1 polymer ?
#
loop_
_entity_poly.entity_id
_entity_poly.type
_entity_poly.pdbx_seq_one_letter_code
_entity_poly.pdbx_strand_id
1 'polypeptide(L)'
;MHFRYKRNTCSNVNIMLLSIGIKPFATIFHWDTPQGLEDAYGGFRGAEIVNDFRDYADICFKNFGDRVKHWMTLNEPLTVVQQGYVAGVMAPGRCSKFTNPNCTAGDGAIEPYIVGHNLILAHGAAVKVYREKYKASQKGQVGIALNAAWNLPYTESAEDRSAAARAMAFTFDYFMEPLVTGKYPVDMVNNVKGGRLPIFTAQQSKMLKGSYDFIGINYYSSTYAKDVPCSTEQVTMFSDPCASVTGPFSYRPGEREGVPIGPKNFVLSIGITPFATIYHWDTPQGIEDAYGGLLGAEFVNDFRDYADICFKNFGDRVKHWLTMNEPLSVVQGGYGQGKTAPGRCSKFTNPKCTAGDGATEPYIVGHNLILSHGAAVEVYREKYNASQKGQIGIALNAAWNLPYSEESAEDKLAVARVMAFTFDFFMEPLVTGKYPLDMVNYVKGGRLPIFTAQQSKMLKGSYDFIGINYYSSSYAKDIPCSTEQVTLSSDPCANTTGEREGVPIGPKAASDWLLIYPKGIRDLILYAKYKFKDPVIYITENGRDEFRTDKIFLKDGERIDYYAQHLEMLKDAIS
;
A
#
# COMPACT_ATOMS: atom_id res chain seq x y z
N MET A 1 23.97 23.18 -33.88
CA MET A 1 23.86 24.01 -32.65
C MET A 1 22.86 23.40 -31.63
N HIS A 2 22.81 22.07 -31.47
CA HIS A 2 21.83 21.40 -30.58
C HIS A 2 22.45 20.13 -29.98
N PHE A 3 23.19 20.27 -28.88
CA PHE A 3 23.56 19.18 -27.95
C PHE A 3 24.07 19.83 -26.65
N ARG A 4 23.18 20.50 -25.89
CA ARG A 4 23.53 21.10 -24.57
C ARG A 4 22.44 20.97 -23.49
N TYR A 5 21.45 20.11 -23.66
CA TYR A 5 20.46 19.80 -22.62
C TYR A 5 20.57 18.32 -22.23
N LYS A 6 21.51 17.98 -21.33
CA LYS A 6 21.51 16.72 -20.53
C LYS A 6 22.65 16.67 -19.49
N ARG A 7 23.07 17.79 -18.90
CA ARG A 7 24.12 17.82 -17.86
C ARG A 7 23.67 18.13 -16.43
N ASN A 8 22.38 18.38 -16.18
CA ASN A 8 21.98 19.04 -14.93
C ASN A 8 20.79 18.43 -14.18
N THR A 9 20.34 17.19 -14.43
CA THR A 9 19.11 16.67 -13.80
C THR A 9 19.20 16.67 -12.26
N CYS A 10 20.24 16.07 -11.67
CA CYS A 10 20.42 16.07 -10.20
C CYS A 10 20.73 17.47 -9.64
N SER A 11 21.48 18.30 -10.38
CA SER A 11 21.77 19.68 -9.97
C SER A 11 20.51 20.56 -9.92
N ASN A 12 19.65 20.43 -10.93
CA ASN A 12 18.39 21.17 -11.02
C ASN A 12 17.42 20.71 -9.95
N VAL A 13 17.32 19.40 -9.69
CA VAL A 13 16.48 18.85 -8.61
C VAL A 13 16.96 19.37 -7.25
N ASN A 14 18.27 19.34 -6.95
CA ASN A 14 18.78 19.82 -5.66
C ASN A 14 18.60 21.33 -5.47
N ILE A 15 18.78 22.14 -6.51
CA ILE A 15 18.48 23.59 -6.46
C ILE A 15 16.99 23.81 -6.21
N MET A 16 16.14 23.09 -6.93
CA MET A 16 14.69 23.18 -6.79
C MET A 16 14.25 22.81 -5.36
N LEU A 17 14.72 21.68 -4.81
CA LEU A 17 14.41 21.24 -3.44
C LEU A 17 14.80 22.28 -2.38
N LEU A 18 15.99 22.87 -2.49
CA LEU A 18 16.41 23.90 -1.55
C LEU A 18 15.65 25.21 -1.71
N SER A 19 15.31 25.60 -2.95
CA SER A 19 14.54 26.82 -3.23
C SER A 19 13.14 26.82 -2.60
N ILE A 20 12.66 25.63 -2.21
CA ILE A 20 11.37 25.41 -1.55
C ILE A 20 11.51 24.94 -0.09
N GLY A 21 12.71 24.99 0.48
CA GLY A 21 12.97 24.72 1.90
C GLY A 21 13.15 23.25 2.28
N ILE A 22 13.21 22.33 1.31
CA ILE A 22 13.44 20.90 1.55
C ILE A 22 14.94 20.63 1.65
N LYS A 23 15.36 19.98 2.75
CA LYS A 23 16.74 19.56 2.96
C LYS A 23 16.96 18.19 2.29
N PRO A 24 17.75 18.07 1.22
CA PRO A 24 17.97 16.79 0.57
C PRO A 24 18.82 15.85 1.44
N PHE A 25 18.40 14.59 1.51
CA PHE A 25 19.19 13.46 1.99
C PHE A 25 19.56 12.63 0.77
N ALA A 26 20.80 12.79 0.29
CA ALA A 26 21.24 12.12 -0.92
C ALA A 26 21.90 10.78 -0.57
N THR A 27 21.44 9.71 -1.21
CA THR A 27 22.11 8.41 -1.19
C THR A 27 23.07 8.30 -2.37
N ILE A 28 24.34 7.98 -2.12
CA ILE A 28 25.36 7.84 -3.18
C ILE A 28 25.18 6.53 -3.94
N PHE A 29 24.89 5.43 -3.24
CA PHE A 29 24.65 4.13 -3.85
C PHE A 29 23.38 3.46 -3.31
N HIS A 30 22.52 3.06 -4.23
CA HIS A 30 21.24 2.41 -3.94
C HIS A 30 21.08 1.17 -4.85
N TRP A 31 22.03 0.24 -4.70
CA TRP A 31 22.06 -1.09 -5.35
C TRP A 31 22.36 -1.08 -6.85
N ASP A 32 22.67 0.09 -7.40
CA ASP A 32 22.84 0.39 -8.81
C ASP A 32 24.32 0.35 -9.24
N THR A 33 24.98 -0.79 -9.01
CA THR A 33 26.39 -0.99 -9.41
C THR A 33 26.53 -0.84 -10.93
N PRO A 34 27.42 0.02 -11.45
CA PRO A 34 27.62 0.15 -12.88
C PRO A 34 28.08 -1.17 -13.52
N GLN A 35 27.40 -1.61 -14.59
CA GLN A 35 27.71 -2.87 -15.28
C GLN A 35 29.17 -2.96 -15.73
N GLY A 36 29.77 -1.86 -16.17
CA GLY A 36 31.18 -1.86 -16.57
C GLY A 36 32.17 -2.23 -15.46
N LEU A 37 31.84 -1.95 -14.19
CA LEU A 37 32.66 -2.36 -13.04
C LEU A 37 32.41 -3.82 -12.67
N GLU A 38 31.17 -4.29 -12.84
CA GLU A 38 30.84 -5.73 -12.73
C GLU A 38 31.63 -6.55 -13.77
N ASP A 39 31.65 -6.09 -15.03
CA ASP A 39 32.37 -6.77 -16.11
C ASP A 39 33.90 -6.71 -15.94
N ALA A 40 34.42 -5.59 -15.40
CA ALA A 40 35.87 -5.38 -15.27
C ALA A 40 36.51 -6.21 -14.15
N TYR A 41 35.88 -6.27 -12.98
CA TYR A 41 36.45 -6.93 -11.80
C TYR A 41 35.41 -7.55 -10.86
N GLY A 42 34.15 -7.70 -11.31
CA GLY A 42 33.09 -8.31 -10.51
C GLY A 42 32.46 -7.37 -9.49
N GLY A 43 32.51 -6.05 -9.75
CA GLY A 43 31.83 -5.04 -8.94
C GLY A 43 32.32 -5.09 -7.50
N PHE A 44 31.42 -5.26 -6.54
CA PHE A 44 31.80 -5.29 -5.13
C PHE A 44 32.61 -6.52 -4.70
N ARG A 45 32.79 -7.52 -5.56
CA ARG A 45 33.75 -8.62 -5.30
C ARG A 45 35.20 -8.20 -5.46
N GLY A 46 35.49 -7.23 -6.34
CA GLY A 46 36.83 -6.67 -6.53
C GLY A 46 37.13 -5.60 -5.47
N ALA A 47 38.36 -5.60 -4.94
CA ALA A 47 38.79 -4.61 -3.95
C ALA A 47 38.97 -3.20 -4.57
N GLU A 48 39.10 -3.13 -5.90
CA GLU A 48 39.21 -1.93 -6.72
C GLU A 48 38.00 -1.01 -6.54
N ILE A 49 36.81 -1.58 -6.32
CA ILE A 49 35.55 -0.85 -6.12
C ILE A 49 35.64 0.18 -4.98
N VAL A 50 36.49 -0.07 -3.97
CA VAL A 50 36.65 0.82 -2.81
C VAL A 50 37.25 2.15 -3.27
N ASN A 51 38.18 2.13 -4.22
CA ASN A 51 38.77 3.34 -4.80
C ASN A 51 37.80 4.02 -5.76
N ASP A 52 37.11 3.26 -6.61
CA ASP A 52 36.15 3.82 -7.57
C ASP A 52 34.96 4.48 -6.85
N PHE A 53 34.44 3.85 -5.79
CA PHE A 53 33.39 4.42 -4.96
C PHE A 53 33.86 5.66 -4.19
N ARG A 54 35.09 5.65 -3.68
CA ARG A 54 35.71 6.83 -3.05
C ARG A 54 35.75 8.00 -4.03
N ASP A 55 36.18 7.75 -5.27
CA ASP A 55 36.33 8.80 -6.29
C ASP A 55 34.97 9.29 -6.79
N TYR A 56 33.99 8.39 -6.93
CA TYR A 56 32.60 8.76 -7.22
C TYR A 56 31.99 9.60 -6.11
N ALA A 57 32.20 9.23 -4.84
CA ALA A 57 31.75 10.03 -3.69
C ALA A 57 32.42 11.42 -3.66
N ASP A 58 33.73 11.50 -3.95
CA ASP A 58 34.46 12.77 -4.09
C ASP A 58 33.80 13.68 -5.14
N ILE A 59 33.45 13.13 -6.31
CA ILE A 59 32.73 13.85 -7.37
C ILE A 59 31.36 14.33 -6.86
N CYS A 60 30.59 13.47 -6.18
CA CYS A 60 29.28 13.83 -5.63
C CYS A 60 29.38 14.98 -4.61
N PHE A 61 30.31 14.89 -3.65
CA PHE A 61 30.53 15.93 -2.65
C PHE A 61 30.99 17.24 -3.29
N LYS A 62 31.91 17.18 -4.25
CA LYS A 62 32.41 18.36 -4.96
C LYS A 62 31.30 19.10 -5.70
N ASN A 63 30.44 18.37 -6.40
CA ASN A 63 29.46 18.98 -7.31
C ASN A 63 28.14 19.34 -6.62
N PHE A 64 27.78 18.67 -5.53
CA PHE A 64 26.48 18.85 -4.89
C PHE A 64 26.53 19.20 -3.40
N GLY A 65 27.70 19.12 -2.76
CA GLY A 65 27.81 19.33 -1.30
C GLY A 65 27.70 20.80 -0.84
N ASP A 66 27.68 21.74 -1.78
CA ASP A 66 27.22 23.11 -1.54
C ASP A 66 25.74 23.12 -1.08
N ARG A 67 24.94 22.20 -1.63
CA ARG A 67 23.48 22.10 -1.46
C ARG A 67 23.04 20.91 -0.59
N VAL A 68 23.69 19.77 -0.72
CA VAL A 68 23.38 18.56 0.04
C VAL A 68 24.16 18.55 1.35
N LYS A 69 23.43 18.58 2.46
CA LYS A 69 23.99 18.60 3.83
C LYS A 69 23.83 17.28 4.57
N HIS A 70 23.10 16.30 4.02
CA HIS A 70 22.96 14.97 4.60
C HIS A 70 23.24 13.93 3.52
N TRP A 71 24.29 13.15 3.74
CA TRP A 71 24.77 12.17 2.78
C TRP A 71 24.63 10.77 3.37
N MET A 72 23.95 9.88 2.65
CA MET A 72 23.99 8.45 2.90
C MET A 72 24.91 7.82 1.88
N THR A 73 25.95 7.15 2.35
CA THR A 73 26.91 6.49 1.45
C THR A 73 26.27 5.28 0.77
N LEU A 74 25.75 4.35 1.56
CA LEU A 74 25.10 3.11 1.12
C LEU A 74 23.69 3.05 1.69
N ASN A 75 22.73 2.58 0.88
CA ASN A 75 21.43 2.11 1.36
C ASN A 75 21.42 0.59 1.44
N GLU A 76 21.09 0.05 2.62
CA GLU A 76 20.80 -1.37 2.84
C GLU A 76 21.86 -2.32 2.27
N PRO A 77 23.12 -2.19 2.69
CA PRO A 77 24.20 -3.01 2.13
C PRO A 77 24.03 -4.50 2.43
N LEU A 78 23.28 -4.87 3.48
CA LEU A 78 22.95 -6.27 3.77
C LEU A 78 22.06 -6.87 2.67
N THR A 79 21.13 -6.10 2.10
CA THR A 79 20.29 -6.57 0.99
C THR A 79 21.15 -6.93 -0.23
N VAL A 80 22.14 -6.10 -0.56
CA VAL A 80 23.08 -6.37 -1.67
C VAL A 80 23.82 -7.68 -1.43
N VAL A 81 24.33 -7.89 -0.21
CA VAL A 81 25.05 -9.11 0.19
C VAL A 81 24.14 -10.33 0.11
N GLN A 82 23.00 -10.33 0.81
CA GLN A 82 22.15 -11.50 0.97
C GLN A 82 21.38 -11.85 -0.31
N GLN A 83 20.74 -10.87 -0.96
CA GLN A 83 19.91 -11.14 -2.14
C GLN A 83 20.73 -11.26 -3.42
N GLY A 84 21.86 -10.56 -3.51
CA GLY A 84 22.74 -10.54 -4.68
C GLY A 84 23.77 -11.67 -4.73
N TYR A 85 24.28 -12.11 -3.57
CA TYR A 85 25.41 -13.05 -3.47
C TYR A 85 25.15 -14.31 -2.63
N VAL A 86 24.01 -14.40 -1.91
CA VAL A 86 23.61 -15.63 -1.20
C VAL A 86 22.40 -16.28 -1.87
N ALA A 87 21.29 -15.56 -2.03
CA ALA A 87 20.06 -16.08 -2.62
C ALA A 87 20.06 -16.04 -4.17
N GLY A 88 20.80 -15.09 -4.75
CA GLY A 88 20.88 -14.89 -6.20
C GLY A 88 19.56 -14.47 -6.85
N VAL A 89 18.70 -13.75 -6.12
CA VAL A 89 17.38 -13.29 -6.60
C VAL A 89 17.36 -11.81 -6.99
N MET A 90 18.41 -11.06 -6.63
CA MET A 90 18.66 -9.69 -7.08
C MET A 90 19.99 -9.62 -7.81
N ALA A 91 20.22 -8.56 -8.59
CA ALA A 91 21.50 -8.37 -9.28
C ALA A 91 22.70 -8.41 -8.29
N PRO A 92 23.83 -9.05 -8.65
CA PRO A 92 24.12 -9.68 -9.95
C PRO A 92 23.59 -11.13 -10.10
N GLY A 93 22.83 -11.65 -9.13
CA GLY A 93 22.19 -12.96 -9.22
C GLY A 93 23.18 -14.12 -9.00
N ARG A 94 24.20 -13.90 -8.16
CA ARG A 94 25.24 -14.89 -7.89
C ARG A 94 24.89 -15.69 -6.64
N CYS A 95 25.03 -17.00 -6.71
CA CYS A 95 24.88 -17.87 -5.55
C CYS A 95 25.45 -19.26 -5.80
N SER A 96 25.55 -20.05 -4.74
CA SER A 96 25.85 -21.48 -4.86
C SER A 96 24.71 -22.21 -5.58
N LYS A 97 25.03 -23.10 -6.52
CA LYS A 97 24.03 -23.82 -7.34
C LYS A 97 22.97 -24.59 -6.53
N PHE A 98 23.32 -25.06 -5.33
CA PHE A 98 22.39 -25.76 -4.44
C PHE A 98 21.40 -24.81 -3.72
N THR A 99 21.70 -23.51 -3.66
CA THR A 99 20.82 -22.50 -3.06
C THR A 99 19.72 -22.08 -4.03
N ASN A 100 20.06 -21.85 -5.30
CA ASN A 100 19.10 -21.56 -6.37
C ASN A 100 19.60 -22.20 -7.68
N PRO A 101 18.84 -23.16 -8.26
CA PRO A 101 19.24 -23.84 -9.50
C PRO A 101 19.46 -22.91 -10.69
N ASN A 102 18.89 -21.71 -10.68
CA ASN A 102 19.03 -20.71 -11.73
C ASN A 102 20.34 -19.92 -11.65
N CYS A 103 21.08 -19.99 -10.54
CA CYS A 103 22.39 -19.35 -10.43
C CYS A 103 23.38 -20.04 -11.36
N THR A 104 23.92 -19.27 -12.31
CA THR A 104 24.91 -19.75 -13.28
C THR A 104 26.34 -19.69 -12.74
N ALA A 105 26.56 -18.92 -11.66
CA ALA A 105 27.84 -18.76 -10.98
C ALA A 105 27.64 -18.20 -9.57
N GLY A 106 28.70 -18.28 -8.74
CA GLY A 106 28.75 -17.71 -7.41
C GLY A 106 29.16 -18.72 -6.35
N ASP A 107 29.55 -18.20 -5.20
CA ASP A 107 29.84 -18.98 -4.00
C ASP A 107 29.21 -18.26 -2.79
N GLY A 108 28.05 -18.76 -2.37
CA GLY A 108 27.29 -18.21 -1.25
C GLY A 108 27.95 -18.40 0.12
N ALA A 109 29.08 -19.12 0.20
CA ALA A 109 29.88 -19.26 1.41
C ALA A 109 30.97 -18.20 1.52
N ILE A 110 31.45 -17.65 0.40
CA ILE A 110 32.64 -16.78 0.35
C ILE A 110 32.32 -15.38 -0.17
N GLU A 111 31.69 -15.28 -1.34
CA GLU A 111 31.44 -13.99 -2.01
C GLU A 111 30.68 -12.97 -1.14
N PRO A 112 29.66 -13.36 -0.37
CA PRO A 112 28.93 -12.45 0.52
C PRO A 112 29.85 -11.67 1.49
N TYR A 113 30.85 -12.34 2.06
CA TYR A 113 31.76 -11.71 3.03
C TYR A 113 32.77 -10.79 2.36
N ILE A 114 33.23 -11.12 1.15
CA ILE A 114 34.09 -10.25 0.34
C ILE A 114 33.33 -8.97 -0.03
N VAL A 115 32.09 -9.12 -0.52
CA VAL A 115 31.22 -8.01 -0.93
C VAL A 115 30.91 -7.11 0.26
N GLY A 116 30.48 -7.68 1.38
CA GLY A 116 30.19 -6.90 2.59
C GLY A 116 31.44 -6.20 3.14
N HIS A 117 32.61 -6.83 3.10
CA HIS A 117 33.88 -6.20 3.46
C HIS A 117 34.19 -4.97 2.59
N ASN A 118 34.08 -5.11 1.27
CA ASN A 118 34.34 -4.02 0.33
C ASN A 118 33.31 -2.89 0.45
N LEU A 119 32.03 -3.19 0.71
CA LEU A 119 31.01 -2.19 1.02
C LEU A 119 31.37 -1.38 2.28
N ILE A 120 31.76 -2.06 3.37
CA ILE A 120 32.17 -1.40 4.62
C ILE A 120 33.39 -0.50 4.38
N LEU A 121 34.39 -0.96 3.63
CA LEU A 121 35.57 -0.16 3.28
C LEU A 121 35.24 1.02 2.38
N ALA A 122 34.37 0.83 1.39
CA ALA A 122 33.90 1.88 0.48
C ALA A 122 33.18 2.99 1.26
N HIS A 123 32.31 2.63 2.21
CA HIS A 123 31.69 3.56 3.15
C HIS A 123 32.76 4.37 3.92
N GLY A 124 33.71 3.69 4.57
CA GLY A 124 34.77 4.35 5.34
C GLY A 124 35.64 5.29 4.50
N ALA A 125 35.97 4.88 3.26
CA ALA A 125 36.74 5.69 2.33
C ALA A 125 35.98 6.97 1.91
N ALA A 126 34.69 6.87 1.60
CA ALA A 126 33.85 8.02 1.27
C ALA A 126 33.72 9.00 2.45
N VAL A 127 33.50 8.49 3.67
CA VAL A 127 33.42 9.33 4.88
C VAL A 127 34.75 10.03 5.15
N LYS A 128 35.88 9.33 4.99
CA LYS A 128 37.21 9.92 5.12
C LYS A 128 37.40 11.08 4.15
N VAL A 129 37.06 10.90 2.87
CA VAL A 129 37.12 11.96 1.86
C VAL A 129 36.26 13.16 2.25
N TYR A 130 35.03 12.94 2.71
CA TYR A 130 34.17 14.03 3.15
C TYR A 130 34.78 14.81 4.31
N ARG A 131 35.28 14.11 5.34
CA ARG A 131 35.86 14.72 6.53
C ARG A 131 37.11 15.52 6.23
N GLU A 132 38.00 14.99 5.39
CA GLU A 132 39.28 15.63 5.08
C GLU A 132 39.12 16.79 4.10
N LYS A 133 38.28 16.66 3.07
CA LYS A 133 38.18 17.65 1.98
C LYS A 133 37.02 18.64 2.10
N TYR A 134 35.89 18.22 2.69
CA TYR A 134 34.62 18.95 2.52
C TYR A 134 33.94 19.38 3.82
N LYS A 135 34.16 18.69 4.96
CA LYS A 135 33.46 18.98 6.22
C LYS A 135 33.61 20.43 6.67
N ALA A 136 34.82 20.99 6.57
CA ALA A 136 35.10 22.37 6.99
C ALA A 136 34.34 23.42 6.14
N SER A 137 34.24 23.22 4.83
CA SER A 137 33.62 24.18 3.91
C SER A 137 32.11 23.96 3.75
N GLN A 138 31.67 22.69 3.71
CA GLN A 138 30.28 22.34 3.41
C GLN A 138 29.43 22.14 4.66
N LYS A 139 30.04 21.78 5.80
CA LYS A 139 29.38 21.60 7.11
C LYS A 139 28.20 20.62 7.13
N GLY A 140 28.15 19.67 6.20
CA GLY A 140 27.14 18.61 6.19
C GLY A 140 27.50 17.42 7.08
N GLN A 141 26.64 16.42 7.09
CA GLN A 141 26.75 15.16 7.82
C GLN A 141 26.78 13.98 6.86
N VAL A 142 27.55 12.94 7.20
CA VAL A 142 27.64 11.70 6.41
C VAL A 142 27.29 10.50 7.28
N GLY A 143 26.44 9.63 6.76
CA GLY A 143 26.00 8.41 7.41
C GLY A 143 25.85 7.25 6.43
N ILE A 144 25.19 6.21 6.92
CA ILE A 144 24.84 4.98 6.20
C ILE A 144 23.43 4.56 6.61
N ALA A 145 22.64 4.02 5.69
CA ALA A 145 21.32 3.47 5.99
C ALA A 145 21.41 1.94 6.07
N LEU A 146 21.07 1.38 7.23
CA LEU A 146 21.21 -0.05 7.53
C LEU A 146 19.86 -0.73 7.66
N ASN A 147 19.79 -1.98 7.21
CA ASN A 147 18.68 -2.88 7.51
C ASN A 147 18.69 -3.20 9.01
N ALA A 148 17.59 -2.96 9.71
CA ALA A 148 17.49 -3.13 11.17
C ALA A 148 16.42 -4.13 11.58
N ALA A 149 16.25 -5.22 10.82
CA ALA A 149 15.36 -6.30 11.24
C ALA A 149 15.75 -6.79 12.64
N TRP A 150 14.77 -6.92 13.54
CA TRP A 150 15.01 -7.35 14.91
C TRP A 150 14.71 -8.84 15.07
N ASN A 151 15.68 -9.59 15.62
CA ASN A 151 15.55 -11.03 15.85
C ASN A 151 15.21 -11.29 17.33
N LEU A 152 14.00 -11.78 17.59
CA LEU A 152 13.57 -12.27 18.91
C LEU A 152 13.92 -13.75 19.07
N PRO A 153 14.20 -14.25 20.29
CA PRO A 153 14.37 -15.69 20.48
C PRO A 153 13.04 -16.43 20.25
N TYR A 154 13.07 -17.59 19.60
CA TYR A 154 11.87 -18.38 19.30
C TYR A 154 11.17 -18.86 20.59
N THR A 155 11.96 -19.35 21.56
CA THR A 155 11.54 -19.63 22.94
C THR A 155 12.39 -18.87 23.98
N GLU A 156 12.03 -18.97 25.26
CA GLU A 156 12.82 -18.39 26.37
C GLU A 156 14.03 -19.26 26.79
N SER A 157 14.49 -20.18 25.93
CA SER A 157 15.68 -20.98 26.19
C SER A 157 16.96 -20.13 26.09
N ALA A 158 18.05 -20.57 26.73
CA ALA A 158 19.33 -19.86 26.62
C ALA A 158 19.90 -19.99 25.20
N GLU A 159 19.62 -21.13 24.56
CA GLU A 159 20.02 -21.50 23.21
C GLU A 159 19.36 -20.56 22.18
N ASP A 160 18.03 -20.36 22.25
CA ASP A 160 17.32 -19.47 21.31
C ASP A 160 17.68 -17.99 21.54
N ARG A 161 17.96 -17.59 22.80
CA ARG A 161 18.53 -16.26 23.08
C ARG A 161 19.89 -16.08 22.44
N SER A 162 20.75 -17.09 22.51
CA SER A 162 22.04 -17.06 21.81
C SER A 162 21.85 -17.06 20.28
N ALA A 163 20.91 -17.83 19.75
CA ALA A 163 20.58 -17.86 18.33
C ALA A 163 20.10 -16.49 17.82
N ALA A 164 19.28 -15.77 18.60
CA ALA A 164 18.87 -14.40 18.30
C ALA A 164 20.06 -13.43 18.24
N ALA A 165 21.00 -13.52 19.21
CA ALA A 165 22.22 -12.72 19.17
C ALA A 165 23.09 -13.03 17.94
N ARG A 166 23.27 -14.32 17.60
CA ARG A 166 23.99 -14.73 16.38
C ARG A 166 23.27 -14.25 15.13
N ALA A 167 21.94 -14.26 15.07
CA ALA A 167 21.20 -13.71 13.93
C ALA A 167 21.41 -12.19 13.80
N MET A 168 21.44 -11.44 14.91
CA MET A 168 21.76 -10.00 14.92
C MET A 168 23.18 -9.73 14.42
N ALA A 169 24.15 -10.55 14.84
CA ALA A 169 25.55 -10.46 14.41
C ALA A 169 25.71 -10.49 12.87
N PHE A 170 24.93 -11.32 12.18
CA PHE A 170 25.00 -11.50 10.71
C PHE A 170 24.05 -10.57 9.93
N THR A 171 23.36 -9.66 10.60
CA THR A 171 22.40 -8.73 10.01
C THR A 171 22.81 -7.28 10.26
N PHE A 172 22.25 -6.62 11.27
CA PHE A 172 22.53 -5.21 11.58
C PHE A 172 23.98 -5.01 12.04
N ASP A 173 24.47 -5.88 12.93
CA ASP A 173 25.79 -5.71 13.56
C ASP A 173 26.94 -5.95 12.56
N TYR A 174 26.71 -6.76 11.52
CA TYR A 174 27.70 -7.02 10.47
C TYR A 174 28.24 -5.72 9.87
N PHE A 175 27.36 -4.73 9.68
CA PHE A 175 27.73 -3.41 9.17
C PHE A 175 27.95 -2.39 10.26
N MET A 176 27.20 -2.44 11.38
CA MET A 176 27.31 -1.42 12.42
C MET A 176 28.57 -1.58 13.29
N GLU A 177 28.89 -2.80 13.71
CA GLU A 177 29.97 -3.03 14.68
C GLU A 177 31.36 -2.62 14.15
N PRO A 178 31.73 -2.87 12.87
CA PRO A 178 32.97 -2.33 12.30
C PRO A 178 33.07 -0.80 12.37
N LEU A 179 31.95 -0.08 12.30
CA LEU A 179 31.96 1.37 12.41
C LEU A 179 32.10 1.85 13.86
N VAL A 180 31.69 1.04 14.84
CA VAL A 180 31.83 1.38 16.27
C VAL A 180 33.21 0.97 16.79
N THR A 181 33.62 -0.26 16.52
CA THR A 181 34.76 -0.92 17.16
C THR A 181 35.94 -1.15 16.23
N GLY A 182 35.77 -0.93 14.92
CA GLY A 182 36.79 -1.26 13.90
C GLY A 182 37.01 -2.75 13.71
N LYS A 183 36.10 -3.60 14.20
CA LYS A 183 36.16 -5.07 14.13
C LYS A 183 34.80 -5.63 13.72
N TYR A 184 34.80 -6.83 13.14
CA TYR A 184 33.57 -7.59 12.94
C TYR A 184 32.97 -8.08 14.26
N PRO A 185 31.65 -8.36 14.29
CA PRO A 185 31.02 -8.97 15.45
C PRO A 185 31.69 -10.27 15.88
N VAL A 186 31.83 -10.45 17.19
CA VAL A 186 32.51 -11.62 17.76
C VAL A 186 31.84 -12.93 17.37
N ASP A 187 30.50 -12.95 17.31
CA ASP A 187 29.73 -14.12 16.88
C ASP A 187 30.00 -14.46 15.41
N MET A 188 30.13 -13.47 14.53
CA MET A 188 30.54 -13.72 13.15
C MET A 188 31.95 -14.31 13.07
N VAL A 189 32.90 -13.73 13.80
CA VAL A 189 34.29 -14.23 13.84
C VAL A 189 34.35 -15.67 14.35
N ASN A 190 33.54 -15.99 15.36
CA ASN A 190 33.49 -17.32 15.94
C ASN A 190 32.81 -18.33 15.01
N ASN A 191 31.80 -17.92 14.25
CA ASN A 191 30.98 -18.85 13.46
C ASN A 191 31.48 -19.04 12.03
N VAL A 192 32.06 -18.02 11.39
CA VAL A 192 32.54 -18.11 10.02
C VAL A 192 33.90 -18.83 9.98
N LYS A 193 33.88 -20.12 9.61
CA LYS A 193 35.07 -20.97 9.56
C LYS A 193 35.81 -20.91 8.22
N GLY A 194 37.06 -21.38 8.22
CA GLY A 194 37.84 -21.61 7.00
C GLY A 194 38.45 -20.35 6.37
N GLY A 195 38.61 -19.27 7.14
CA GLY A 195 39.19 -18.01 6.64
C GLY A 195 38.31 -17.26 5.64
N ARG A 196 37.01 -17.58 5.56
CA ARG A 196 36.06 -16.96 4.62
C ARG A 196 35.70 -15.52 4.97
N LEU A 197 35.80 -15.14 6.25
CA LEU A 197 35.61 -13.76 6.70
C LEU A 197 36.93 -12.98 6.51
N PRO A 198 36.94 -11.89 5.71
CA PRO A 198 38.14 -11.07 5.55
C PRO A 198 38.60 -10.42 6.86
N ILE A 199 39.84 -9.94 6.90
CA ILE A 199 40.43 -9.30 8.08
C ILE A 199 40.72 -7.83 7.76
N PHE A 200 40.24 -6.91 8.59
CA PHE A 200 40.64 -5.51 8.50
C PHE A 200 42.09 -5.33 8.95
N THR A 201 42.88 -4.66 8.12
CA THR A 201 44.18 -4.13 8.54
C THR A 201 44.02 -3.08 9.64
N ALA A 202 45.10 -2.81 10.38
CA ALA A 202 45.09 -1.77 11.42
C ALA A 202 44.67 -0.39 10.89
N GLN A 203 45.07 -0.06 9.65
CA GLN A 203 44.71 1.20 9.01
C GLN A 203 43.22 1.25 8.62
N GLN A 204 42.67 0.17 8.07
CA GLN A 204 41.24 0.07 7.76
C GLN A 204 40.39 0.14 9.03
N SER A 205 40.77 -0.61 10.07
CA SER A 205 40.10 -0.57 11.38
C SER A 205 40.04 0.85 11.96
N LYS A 206 41.16 1.59 11.88
CA LYS A 206 41.22 3.00 12.32
C LYS A 206 40.34 3.92 11.46
N MET A 207 40.23 3.67 10.16
CA MET A 207 39.40 4.46 9.25
C MET A 207 37.90 4.28 9.52
N LEU A 208 37.46 3.07 9.86
CA LEU A 208 36.05 2.74 10.09
C LEU A 208 35.52 3.24 11.43
N LYS A 209 36.36 3.25 12.48
CA LYS A 209 35.94 3.69 13.82
C LYS A 209 35.38 5.11 13.81
N GLY A 210 34.11 5.22 14.17
CA GLY A 210 33.34 6.45 14.20
C GLY A 210 33.12 7.06 12.82
N SER A 211 33.15 6.29 11.72
CA SER A 211 32.96 6.80 10.36
C SER A 211 31.50 7.14 10.02
N TYR A 212 30.76 7.74 10.94
CA TYR A 212 29.39 8.21 10.72
C TYR A 212 29.11 9.44 11.59
N ASP A 213 28.24 10.31 11.12
CA ASP A 213 27.68 11.42 11.87
C ASP A 213 26.20 11.14 12.28
N PHE A 214 25.54 10.21 11.57
CA PHE A 214 24.22 9.66 11.86
C PHE A 214 24.09 8.25 11.27
N ILE A 215 23.11 7.48 11.75
CA ILE A 215 22.75 6.16 11.21
C ILE A 215 21.30 6.22 10.73
N GLY A 216 21.07 5.86 9.46
CA GLY A 216 19.73 5.62 8.92
C GLY A 216 19.28 4.20 9.24
N ILE A 217 18.01 4.04 9.60
CA ILE A 217 17.42 2.77 10.00
C ILE A 217 16.28 2.44 9.04
N ASN A 218 16.43 1.34 8.29
CA ASN A 218 15.36 0.74 7.51
C ASN A 218 14.79 -0.46 8.29
N TYR A 219 13.58 -0.28 8.79
CA TYR A 219 12.88 -1.26 9.63
C TYR A 219 11.52 -1.60 9.01
N TYR A 220 11.36 -2.85 8.59
CA TYR A 220 10.12 -3.34 7.97
C TYR A 220 9.39 -4.34 8.87
N SER A 221 10.13 -5.24 9.51
CA SER A 221 9.55 -6.26 10.38
C SER A 221 10.58 -6.88 11.31
N SER A 222 10.09 -7.77 12.17
CA SER A 222 10.87 -8.58 13.10
C SER A 222 10.68 -10.06 12.80
N THR A 223 11.65 -10.87 13.21
CA THR A 223 11.71 -12.32 12.99
C THR A 223 12.00 -13.05 14.30
N TYR A 224 11.62 -14.32 14.42
CA TYR A 224 12.09 -15.17 15.52
C TYR A 224 13.32 -15.94 15.07
N ALA A 225 14.29 -16.13 15.95
CA ALA A 225 15.50 -16.94 15.74
C ALA A 225 15.48 -18.15 16.66
N LYS A 226 15.68 -19.34 16.09
CA LYS A 226 15.75 -20.61 16.81
C LYS A 226 17.14 -21.23 16.66
N ASP A 227 17.67 -21.75 17.76
CA ASP A 227 18.92 -22.51 17.74
C ASP A 227 18.79 -23.77 16.89
N VAL A 228 19.75 -24.00 16.00
CA VAL A 228 19.82 -25.18 15.14
C VAL A 228 21.26 -25.67 15.04
N PRO A 229 21.49 -26.98 14.81
CA PRO A 229 22.82 -27.48 14.52
C PRO A 229 23.47 -26.74 13.35
N CYS A 230 24.74 -26.38 13.50
CA CYS A 230 25.50 -25.75 12.42
C CYS A 230 25.61 -26.68 11.22
N SER A 231 25.31 -26.18 10.01
CA SER A 231 25.45 -26.97 8.80
C SER A 231 26.93 -27.24 8.48
N THR A 232 27.26 -28.48 8.16
CA THR A 232 28.61 -28.89 7.70
C THR A 232 28.66 -29.12 6.19
N GLU A 233 27.50 -29.23 5.54
CA GLU A 233 27.34 -29.39 4.10
C GLU A 233 26.60 -28.18 3.53
N GLN A 234 26.81 -27.88 2.25
CA GLN A 234 26.08 -26.81 1.56
C GLN A 234 26.13 -25.47 2.32
N VAL A 235 27.30 -25.16 2.89
CA VAL A 235 27.52 -23.99 3.74
C VAL A 235 27.31 -22.71 2.92
N THR A 236 26.61 -21.74 3.52
CA THR A 236 26.44 -20.37 3.01
C THR A 236 26.48 -19.37 4.16
N MET A 237 26.48 -18.07 3.86
CA MET A 237 26.28 -17.04 4.88
C MET A 237 25.00 -17.26 5.72
N PHE A 238 23.93 -17.80 5.13
CA PHE A 238 22.67 -18.05 5.86
C PHE A 238 22.77 -19.18 6.89
N SER A 239 23.68 -20.15 6.69
CA SER A 239 23.86 -21.26 7.65
C SER A 239 24.87 -20.95 8.75
N ASP A 240 25.78 -19.99 8.53
CA ASP A 240 26.85 -19.66 9.47
C ASP A 240 26.36 -19.23 10.88
N PRO A 241 25.24 -18.51 11.06
CA PRO A 241 24.73 -18.19 12.39
C PRO A 241 24.35 -19.42 13.23
N CYS A 242 24.19 -20.61 12.64
CA CYS A 242 23.58 -21.78 13.28
C CYS A 242 22.24 -21.42 13.95
N ALA A 243 21.46 -20.60 13.24
CA ALA A 243 20.17 -20.10 13.69
C ALA A 243 19.20 -20.15 12.51
N SER A 244 17.98 -20.63 12.74
CA SER A 244 16.89 -20.56 11.78
C SER A 244 16.01 -19.36 12.11
N VAL A 245 15.69 -18.52 11.11
CA VAL A 245 14.86 -17.32 11.28
C VAL A 245 13.47 -17.51 10.65
N THR A 246 12.41 -17.04 11.31
CA THR A 246 11.04 -17.18 10.81
C THR A 246 10.69 -16.03 9.86
N GLY A 247 10.29 -16.37 8.62
CA GLY A 247 9.85 -15.43 7.58
C GLY A 247 10.89 -15.22 6.46
N PRO A 248 10.44 -14.98 5.20
CA PRO A 248 11.36 -14.57 4.13
C PRO A 248 11.94 -13.19 4.46
N PHE A 249 13.26 -13.06 4.28
CA PHE A 249 14.00 -11.85 4.60
C PHE A 249 13.27 -10.59 4.10
N SER A 250 13.11 -9.62 5.01
CA SER A 250 12.66 -8.23 4.81
C SER A 250 11.18 -7.88 4.57
N TYR A 251 10.24 -8.80 4.30
CA TYR A 251 8.88 -8.36 3.89
C TYR A 251 7.68 -9.04 4.54
N ARG A 252 7.88 -10.09 5.35
CA ARG A 252 6.79 -10.69 6.14
C ARG A 252 7.18 -10.74 7.61
N PRO A 253 6.27 -10.38 8.54
CA PRO A 253 6.48 -10.64 9.95
C PRO A 253 6.80 -12.12 10.17
N GLY A 254 7.82 -12.39 11.00
CA GLY A 254 8.07 -13.75 11.44
C GLY A 254 6.87 -14.29 12.22
N GLU A 255 6.65 -15.59 12.14
CA GLU A 255 5.57 -16.27 12.86
C GLU A 255 6.14 -17.28 13.87
N ARG A 256 5.44 -17.49 14.98
CA ARG A 256 5.67 -18.60 15.91
C ARG A 256 4.37 -19.39 16.03
N GLU A 257 4.38 -20.66 15.63
CA GLU A 257 3.19 -21.53 15.65
C GLU A 257 1.98 -20.92 14.91
N GLY A 258 2.23 -20.27 13.76
CA GLY A 258 1.22 -19.58 12.95
C GLY A 258 0.76 -18.23 13.50
N VAL A 259 1.47 -17.67 14.49
CA VAL A 259 1.18 -16.36 15.07
C VAL A 259 2.25 -15.33 14.68
N PRO A 260 1.91 -14.27 13.93
CA PRO A 260 2.85 -13.20 13.58
C PRO A 260 3.44 -12.45 14.78
N ILE A 261 4.66 -11.93 14.63
CA ILE A 261 5.33 -11.07 15.61
C ILE A 261 4.58 -9.75 15.78
N GLY A 262 4.37 -9.37 17.05
CA GLY A 262 3.75 -8.12 17.46
C GLY A 262 2.55 -8.36 18.37
N PRO A 263 2.17 -7.40 19.23
CA PRO A 263 1.00 -7.55 20.07
C PRO A 263 -0.24 -7.61 19.18
N LYS A 264 -0.99 -8.73 19.27
CA LYS A 264 -2.29 -8.95 18.61
C LYS A 264 -3.33 -7.82 18.85
N ASN A 265 -3.06 -6.88 19.76
CA ASN A 265 -4.04 -5.97 20.37
C ASN A 265 -3.56 -4.51 20.51
N PHE A 266 -2.52 -4.05 19.80
CA PHE A 266 -1.98 -2.69 20.02
C PHE A 266 -3.06 -1.60 20.02
N VAL A 267 -3.93 -1.62 19.01
CA VAL A 267 -5.03 -0.64 18.85
C VAL A 267 -6.01 -0.66 20.04
N LEU A 268 -6.36 -1.86 20.53
CA LEU A 268 -7.20 -2.01 21.72
C LEU A 268 -6.48 -1.58 23.00
N SER A 269 -5.17 -1.82 23.10
CA SER A 269 -4.38 -1.48 24.30
C SER A 269 -4.26 0.03 24.54
N ILE A 270 -4.49 0.83 23.50
CA ILE A 270 -4.54 2.30 23.56
C ILE A 270 -5.98 2.85 23.52
N GLY A 271 -6.99 1.99 23.68
CA GLY A 271 -8.40 2.40 23.78
C GLY A 271 -9.10 2.72 22.46
N ILE A 272 -8.55 2.31 21.32
CA ILE A 272 -9.17 2.52 20.00
C ILE A 272 -9.98 1.28 19.59
N THR A 273 -11.24 1.48 19.19
CA THR A 273 -12.10 0.41 18.65
C THR A 273 -11.84 0.21 17.15
N PRO A 274 -11.46 -0.99 16.70
CA PRO A 274 -11.26 -1.25 15.28
C PRO A 274 -12.61 -1.41 14.54
N PHE A 275 -12.73 -0.70 13.43
CA PHE A 275 -13.70 -0.95 12.36
C PHE A 275 -12.94 -1.62 11.23
N ALA A 276 -13.29 -2.87 10.89
CA ALA A 276 -12.56 -3.64 9.89
C ALA A 276 -13.40 -3.80 8.62
N THR A 277 -12.81 -3.45 7.48
CA THR A 277 -13.36 -3.74 6.15
C THR A 277 -12.81 -5.08 5.66
N ILE A 278 -13.70 -5.98 5.25
CA ILE A 278 -13.31 -7.31 4.76
C ILE A 278 -12.82 -7.24 3.30
N TYR A 279 -13.50 -6.45 2.46
CA TYR A 279 -13.16 -6.30 1.04
C TYR A 279 -13.10 -4.84 0.61
N HIS A 280 -12.00 -4.47 -0.05
CA HIS A 280 -11.75 -3.12 -0.56
C HIS A 280 -11.12 -3.16 -1.96
N TRP A 281 -11.89 -3.69 -2.92
CA TRP A 281 -11.51 -3.75 -4.35
C TRP A 281 -10.32 -4.68 -4.62
N ASP A 282 -10.05 -5.58 -3.68
CA ASP A 282 -8.85 -6.40 -3.57
C ASP A 282 -9.13 -7.87 -3.92
N THR A 283 -9.91 -8.08 -4.99
CA THR A 283 -10.22 -9.42 -5.50
C THR A 283 -8.92 -10.18 -5.79
N PRO A 284 -8.73 -11.38 -5.21
CA PRO A 284 -7.56 -12.19 -5.51
C PRO A 284 -7.46 -12.50 -7.01
N GLN A 285 -6.29 -12.26 -7.62
CA GLN A 285 -6.10 -12.48 -9.06
C GLN A 285 -6.42 -13.92 -9.49
N GLY A 286 -6.15 -14.92 -8.64
CA GLY A 286 -6.49 -16.31 -8.96
C GLY A 286 -7.99 -16.57 -9.12
N ILE A 287 -8.85 -15.80 -8.44
CA ILE A 287 -10.31 -15.84 -8.59
C ILE A 287 -10.74 -15.14 -9.90
N GLU A 288 -10.09 -14.02 -10.23
CA GLU A 288 -10.28 -13.35 -11.52
C GLU A 288 -9.93 -14.28 -12.69
N ASP A 289 -8.80 -14.98 -12.61
CA ASP A 289 -8.33 -15.92 -13.63
C ASP A 289 -9.20 -17.19 -13.71
N ALA A 290 -9.74 -17.67 -12.59
CA ALA A 290 -10.48 -18.92 -12.53
C ALA A 290 -11.86 -18.85 -13.18
N TYR A 291 -12.61 -17.77 -12.92
CA TYR A 291 -14.00 -17.64 -13.39
C TYR A 291 -14.44 -16.20 -13.69
N GLY A 292 -13.50 -15.27 -13.86
CA GLY A 292 -13.80 -13.85 -14.14
C GLY A 292 -14.16 -13.05 -12.88
N GLY A 293 -13.74 -13.53 -11.72
CA GLY A 293 -13.85 -12.84 -10.44
C GLY A 293 -15.27 -12.43 -10.11
N LEU A 294 -15.53 -11.14 -10.00
CA LEU A 294 -16.84 -10.64 -9.56
C LEU A 294 -17.98 -10.90 -10.57
N LEU A 295 -17.65 -11.29 -11.81
CA LEU A 295 -18.64 -11.72 -12.80
C LEU A 295 -19.19 -13.12 -12.50
N GLY A 296 -18.39 -13.98 -11.87
CA GLY A 296 -18.81 -15.34 -11.50
C GLY A 296 -19.67 -15.34 -10.24
N ALA A 297 -20.77 -16.10 -10.26
CA ALA A 297 -21.64 -16.28 -9.10
C ALA A 297 -20.94 -17.03 -7.95
N GLU A 298 -19.87 -17.77 -8.27
CA GLU A 298 -18.98 -18.47 -7.35
C GLU A 298 -18.37 -17.52 -6.31
N PHE A 299 -18.10 -16.27 -6.68
CA PHE A 299 -17.54 -15.25 -5.78
C PHE A 299 -18.39 -15.05 -4.51
N VAL A 300 -19.70 -15.26 -4.59
CA VAL A 300 -20.60 -15.17 -3.43
C VAL A 300 -20.20 -16.16 -2.34
N ASN A 301 -19.87 -17.39 -2.73
CA ASN A 301 -19.45 -18.42 -1.78
C ASN A 301 -18.02 -18.20 -1.31
N ASP A 302 -17.12 -17.84 -2.22
CA ASP A 302 -15.71 -17.58 -1.86
C ASP A 302 -15.59 -16.39 -0.88
N PHE A 303 -16.36 -15.33 -1.11
CA PHE A 303 -16.41 -14.19 -0.19
C PHE A 303 -17.06 -14.55 1.15
N ARG A 304 -18.14 -15.34 1.16
CA ARG A 304 -18.76 -15.86 2.39
C ARG A 304 -17.73 -16.63 3.23
N ASP A 305 -16.97 -17.52 2.60
CA ASP A 305 -16.00 -18.37 3.30
C ASP A 305 -14.80 -17.57 3.78
N TYR A 306 -14.35 -16.57 3.01
CA TYR A 306 -13.35 -15.61 3.45
C TYR A 306 -13.82 -14.79 4.66
N ALA A 307 -15.05 -14.27 4.62
CA ALA A 307 -15.63 -13.55 5.75
C ALA A 307 -15.74 -14.43 7.01
N ASP A 308 -16.15 -15.70 6.87
CA ASP A 308 -16.18 -16.68 7.97
C ASP A 308 -14.80 -16.83 8.64
N ILE A 309 -13.73 -16.91 7.84
CA ILE A 309 -12.35 -16.94 8.34
C ILE A 309 -12.02 -15.65 9.10
N CYS A 310 -12.37 -14.48 8.56
CA CYS A 310 -12.15 -13.20 9.25
C CYS A 310 -12.87 -13.13 10.60
N PHE A 311 -14.16 -13.49 10.64
CA PHE A 311 -14.95 -13.49 11.87
C PHE A 311 -14.38 -14.45 12.91
N LYS A 312 -14.01 -15.67 12.50
CA LYS A 312 -13.42 -16.68 13.38
C LYS A 312 -12.12 -16.22 14.03
N ASN A 313 -11.25 -15.56 13.26
CA ASN A 313 -9.90 -15.24 13.71
C ASN A 313 -9.78 -13.88 14.41
N PHE A 314 -10.67 -12.93 14.12
CA PHE A 314 -10.55 -11.56 14.62
C PHE A 314 -11.78 -11.06 15.37
N GLY A 315 -12.93 -11.74 15.30
CA GLY A 315 -14.18 -11.28 15.89
C GLY A 315 -14.24 -11.36 17.42
N ASP A 316 -13.25 -12.00 18.07
CA ASP A 316 -13.00 -11.85 19.49
C ASP A 316 -12.72 -10.38 19.87
N ARG A 317 -12.11 -9.61 18.95
CA ARG A 317 -11.61 -8.24 19.15
C ARG A 317 -12.28 -7.20 18.26
N VAL A 318 -12.57 -7.53 17.01
CA VAL A 318 -13.25 -6.66 16.06
C VAL A 318 -14.75 -6.73 16.32
N LYS A 319 -15.34 -5.59 16.66
CA LYS A 319 -16.77 -5.46 16.98
C LYS A 319 -17.56 -4.69 15.93
N HIS A 320 -16.91 -4.10 14.94
CA HIS A 320 -17.57 -3.40 13.85
C HIS A 320 -16.98 -3.89 12.52
N TRP A 321 -17.83 -4.51 11.71
CA TRP A 321 -17.47 -5.12 10.45
C TRP A 321 -18.12 -4.37 9.30
N LEU A 322 -17.31 -3.96 8.34
CA LEU A 322 -17.75 -3.54 7.01
C LEU A 322 -17.48 -4.71 6.07
N THR A 323 -18.53 -5.30 5.52
CA THR A 323 -18.39 -6.37 4.53
C THR A 323 -17.58 -5.91 3.32
N MET A 324 -17.90 -4.73 2.78
CA MET A 324 -17.18 -4.15 1.65
C MET A 324 -17.21 -2.63 1.68
N ASN A 325 -16.20 -2.03 1.02
CA ASN A 325 -16.10 -0.60 0.80
C ASN A 325 -16.39 -0.24 -0.66
N GLU A 326 -17.27 0.74 -0.86
CA GLU A 326 -17.58 1.37 -2.14
C GLU A 326 -17.88 0.41 -3.30
N PRO A 327 -18.89 -0.47 -3.19
CA PRO A 327 -19.19 -1.43 -4.26
C PRO A 327 -19.62 -0.74 -5.57
N LEU A 328 -20.18 0.48 -5.50
CA LEU A 328 -20.52 1.26 -6.69
C LEU A 328 -19.26 1.69 -7.45
N SER A 329 -18.18 2.06 -6.75
CA SER A 329 -16.90 2.40 -7.39
C SER A 329 -16.31 1.21 -8.16
N VAL A 330 -16.41 0.00 -7.61
CA VAL A 330 -16.00 -1.25 -8.30
C VAL A 330 -16.84 -1.46 -9.57
N VAL A 331 -18.16 -1.35 -9.46
CA VAL A 331 -19.10 -1.55 -10.57
C VAL A 331 -18.85 -0.52 -11.69
N GLN A 332 -18.80 0.76 -11.35
CA GLN A 332 -18.64 1.85 -12.32
C GLN A 332 -17.23 1.90 -12.91
N GLY A 333 -16.20 1.85 -12.06
CA GLY A 333 -14.82 1.99 -12.47
C GLY A 333 -14.27 0.73 -13.15
N GLY A 334 -14.57 -0.45 -12.61
CA GLY A 334 -13.98 -1.72 -13.02
C GLY A 334 -14.67 -2.38 -14.22
N TYR A 335 -15.99 -2.19 -14.35
CA TYR A 335 -16.83 -2.88 -15.35
C TYR A 335 -17.65 -1.94 -16.24
N GLY A 336 -17.82 -0.67 -15.84
CA GLY A 336 -18.50 0.34 -16.64
C GLY A 336 -17.54 1.17 -17.50
N GLN A 337 -16.56 1.79 -16.86
CA GLN A 337 -15.61 2.74 -17.47
C GLN A 337 -14.24 2.11 -17.82
N GLY A 338 -13.91 0.96 -17.20
CA GLY A 338 -12.63 0.30 -17.35
C GLY A 338 -11.43 1.15 -16.89
N LYS A 339 -11.61 1.97 -15.86
CA LYS A 339 -10.55 2.84 -15.29
C LYS A 339 -9.81 2.21 -14.12
N THR A 340 -10.47 1.33 -13.38
CA THR A 340 -9.89 0.57 -12.26
C THR A 340 -9.85 -0.90 -12.62
N ALA A 341 -9.09 -1.71 -11.88
CA ALA A 341 -9.07 -3.16 -12.08
C ALA A 341 -10.50 -3.75 -12.01
N PRO A 342 -10.83 -4.76 -12.82
CA PRO A 342 -9.98 -5.41 -13.85
C PRO A 342 -9.88 -4.64 -15.18
N GLY A 343 -10.52 -3.48 -15.31
CA GLY A 343 -10.40 -2.60 -16.48
C GLY A 343 -11.28 -3.01 -17.65
N ARG A 344 -12.45 -3.59 -17.37
CA ARG A 344 -13.40 -4.07 -18.37
C ARG A 344 -14.41 -2.98 -18.72
N CYS A 345 -14.69 -2.82 -20.00
CA CYS A 345 -15.75 -1.94 -20.48
C CYS A 345 -16.06 -2.19 -21.96
N SER A 346 -17.17 -1.63 -22.44
CA SER A 346 -17.46 -1.61 -23.88
C SER A 346 -16.41 -0.79 -24.63
N LYS A 347 -15.99 -1.27 -25.81
CA LYS A 347 -14.93 -0.64 -26.63
C LYS A 347 -15.19 0.84 -26.97
N PHE A 348 -16.46 1.23 -27.12
CA PHE A 348 -16.84 2.62 -27.40
C PHE A 348 -16.72 3.54 -26.18
N THR A 349 -16.71 2.99 -24.96
CA THR A 349 -16.54 3.76 -23.71
C THR A 349 -15.09 4.18 -23.50
N ASN A 350 -14.16 3.25 -23.70
CA ASN A 350 -12.72 3.52 -23.60
C ASN A 350 -11.98 2.64 -24.62
N PRO A 351 -11.28 3.23 -25.60
CA PRO A 351 -10.54 2.47 -26.62
C PRO A 351 -9.46 1.53 -26.06
N LYS A 352 -9.03 1.73 -24.81
CA LYS A 352 -8.06 0.86 -24.12
C LYS A 352 -8.69 -0.41 -23.54
N CYS A 353 -10.02 -0.47 -23.40
CA CYS A 353 -10.68 -1.69 -22.96
C CYS A 353 -10.55 -2.76 -24.03
N THR A 354 -9.91 -3.87 -23.67
CA THR A 354 -9.70 -5.02 -24.56
C THR A 354 -10.83 -6.04 -24.49
N ALA A 355 -11.67 -5.96 -23.44
CA ALA A 355 -12.84 -6.81 -23.22
C ALA A 355 -13.86 -6.11 -22.31
N GLY A 356 -15.09 -6.62 -22.29
CA GLY A 356 -16.15 -6.19 -21.39
C GLY A 356 -17.42 -5.78 -22.11
N ASP A 357 -18.50 -5.68 -21.33
CA ASP A 357 -19.78 -5.10 -21.74
C ASP A 357 -20.29 -4.16 -20.64
N GLY A 358 -20.06 -2.86 -20.83
CA GLY A 358 -20.48 -1.82 -19.90
C GLY A 358 -21.99 -1.64 -19.79
N ALA A 359 -22.79 -2.31 -20.62
CA ALA A 359 -24.24 -2.36 -20.50
C ALA A 359 -24.72 -3.47 -19.55
N THR A 360 -23.96 -4.56 -19.39
CA THR A 360 -24.47 -5.76 -18.71
C THR A 360 -23.60 -6.16 -17.51
N GLU A 361 -22.27 -6.19 -17.68
CA GLU A 361 -21.33 -6.62 -16.65
C GLU A 361 -21.48 -5.84 -15.33
N PRO A 362 -21.68 -4.51 -15.32
CA PRO A 362 -21.93 -3.76 -14.09
C PRO A 362 -23.08 -4.29 -13.23
N TYR A 363 -24.17 -4.78 -13.85
CA TYR A 363 -25.32 -5.30 -13.12
C TYR A 363 -25.08 -6.70 -12.56
N ILE A 364 -24.33 -7.53 -13.28
CA ILE A 364 -23.91 -8.86 -12.80
C ILE A 364 -22.99 -8.69 -11.59
N VAL A 365 -21.98 -7.82 -11.70
CA VAL A 365 -21.05 -7.54 -10.60
C VAL A 365 -21.77 -6.92 -9.40
N GLY A 366 -22.64 -5.93 -9.62
CA GLY A 366 -23.44 -5.34 -8.54
C GLY A 366 -24.33 -6.38 -7.85
N HIS A 367 -24.96 -7.28 -8.61
CA HIS A 367 -25.77 -8.38 -8.06
C HIS A 367 -24.94 -9.32 -7.19
N ASN A 368 -23.79 -9.79 -7.68
CA ASN A 368 -22.92 -10.69 -6.94
C ASN A 368 -22.38 -10.02 -5.67
N LEU A 369 -21.97 -8.74 -5.72
CA LEU A 369 -21.53 -8.00 -4.53
C LEU A 369 -22.65 -7.88 -3.47
N ILE A 370 -23.88 -7.58 -3.88
CA ILE A 370 -25.03 -7.52 -2.96
C ILE A 370 -25.27 -8.89 -2.31
N LEU A 371 -25.21 -9.99 -3.09
CA LEU A 371 -25.37 -11.33 -2.56
C LEU A 371 -24.22 -11.74 -1.63
N SER A 372 -22.98 -11.42 -1.98
CA SER A 372 -21.79 -11.63 -1.15
C SER A 372 -21.93 -10.93 0.21
N HIS A 373 -22.41 -9.69 0.22
CA HIS A 373 -22.72 -8.97 1.45
C HIS A 373 -23.75 -9.73 2.30
N GLY A 374 -24.90 -10.10 1.72
CA GLY A 374 -25.96 -10.81 2.46
C GLY A 374 -25.50 -12.15 3.01
N ALA A 375 -24.72 -12.92 2.24
CA ALA A 375 -24.18 -14.21 2.67
C ALA A 375 -23.20 -14.06 3.85
N ALA A 376 -22.33 -13.04 3.83
CA ALA A 376 -21.42 -12.76 4.94
C ALA A 376 -22.18 -12.35 6.21
N VAL A 377 -23.24 -11.54 6.07
CA VAL A 377 -24.09 -11.12 7.20
C VAL A 377 -24.85 -12.30 7.81
N GLU A 378 -25.41 -13.18 6.98
CA GLU A 378 -26.07 -14.41 7.42
C GLU A 378 -25.11 -15.26 8.24
N VAL A 379 -23.90 -15.53 7.72
CA VAL A 379 -22.85 -16.27 8.46
C VAL A 379 -22.49 -15.61 9.79
N TYR A 380 -22.30 -14.28 9.80
CA TYR A 380 -22.00 -13.57 11.05
C TYR A 380 -23.10 -13.74 12.09
N ARG A 381 -24.36 -13.53 11.68
CA ARG A 381 -25.53 -13.60 12.56
C ARG A 381 -25.77 -15.00 13.11
N GLU A 382 -25.61 -16.02 12.28
CA GLU A 382 -25.84 -17.41 12.68
C GLU A 382 -24.72 -17.97 13.57
N LYS A 383 -23.45 -17.72 13.21
CA LYS A 383 -22.32 -18.39 13.88
C LYS A 383 -21.68 -17.56 14.99
N TYR A 384 -21.68 -16.23 14.87
CA TYR A 384 -20.77 -15.37 15.65
C TYR A 384 -21.47 -14.31 16.49
N ASN A 385 -22.63 -13.79 16.09
CA ASN A 385 -23.25 -12.66 16.75
C ASN A 385 -23.52 -12.93 18.25
N ALA A 386 -24.02 -14.12 18.59
CA ALA A 386 -24.28 -14.50 19.99
C ALA A 386 -23.01 -14.49 20.88
N SER A 387 -21.87 -14.91 20.35
CA SER A 387 -20.61 -15.03 21.11
C SER A 387 -19.76 -13.76 21.05
N GLN A 388 -19.74 -13.08 19.91
CA GLN A 388 -18.87 -11.94 19.65
C GLN A 388 -19.53 -10.59 19.92
N LYS A 389 -20.87 -10.51 19.81
CA LYS A 389 -21.67 -9.30 20.05
C LYS A 389 -21.18 -8.07 19.28
N GLY A 390 -20.70 -8.27 18.05
CA GLY A 390 -20.35 -7.17 17.15
C GLY A 390 -21.51 -6.77 16.26
N GLN A 391 -21.29 -5.72 15.47
CA GLN A 391 -22.21 -5.18 14.49
C GLN A 391 -21.60 -5.32 13.09
N ILE A 392 -22.45 -5.55 12.09
CA ILE A 392 -22.02 -5.71 10.70
C ILE A 392 -22.82 -4.82 9.74
N GLY A 393 -22.13 -4.23 8.77
CA GLY A 393 -22.70 -3.33 7.79
C GLY A 393 -21.93 -3.34 6.46
N ILE A 394 -22.18 -2.32 5.66
CA ILE A 394 -21.54 -2.06 4.37
C ILE A 394 -21.25 -0.57 4.25
N ALA A 395 -20.14 -0.20 3.61
CA ALA A 395 -19.79 1.19 3.34
C ALA A 395 -20.15 1.54 1.89
N LEU A 396 -21.08 2.47 1.72
CA LEU A 396 -21.62 2.89 0.43
C LEU A 396 -21.09 4.27 0.07
N ASN A 397 -20.51 4.40 -1.12
CA ASN A 397 -20.16 5.70 -1.68
C ASN A 397 -21.32 6.30 -2.44
N ALA A 398 -21.61 7.56 -2.15
CA ALA A 398 -22.64 8.32 -2.87
C ALA A 398 -22.35 9.81 -2.83
N ALA A 399 -22.51 10.44 -3.99
CA ALA A 399 -22.67 11.89 -4.09
C ALA A 399 -24.15 12.24 -3.86
N TRP A 400 -24.40 13.42 -3.28
CA TRP A 400 -25.74 14.00 -3.30
C TRP A 400 -26.01 14.70 -4.63
N ASN A 401 -27.23 14.55 -5.16
CA ASN A 401 -27.61 15.12 -6.45
C ASN A 401 -28.75 16.13 -6.29
N LEU A 402 -28.54 17.33 -6.83
CA LEU A 402 -29.55 18.39 -6.95
C LEU A 402 -30.14 18.36 -8.37
N PRO A 403 -31.38 18.82 -8.61
CA PRO A 403 -31.87 18.98 -9.97
C PRO A 403 -31.04 20.07 -10.69
N TYR A 404 -30.82 19.93 -11.99
CA TYR A 404 -30.11 20.95 -12.77
C TYR A 404 -30.91 22.26 -12.82
N SER A 405 -32.24 22.19 -12.99
CA SER A 405 -33.16 23.30 -12.77
C SER A 405 -34.17 22.97 -11.66
N GLU A 406 -34.24 23.83 -10.64
CA GLU A 406 -35.24 23.71 -9.55
C GLU A 406 -36.68 23.92 -10.04
N GLU A 407 -36.88 24.48 -11.23
CA GLU A 407 -38.20 24.72 -11.81
C GLU A 407 -38.65 23.59 -12.75
N SER A 408 -37.75 22.69 -13.16
CA SER A 408 -38.09 21.55 -14.03
C SER A 408 -38.53 20.36 -13.20
N ALA A 409 -39.72 19.84 -13.49
CA ALA A 409 -40.20 18.60 -12.90
C ALA A 409 -39.38 17.40 -13.39
N GLU A 410 -38.90 17.45 -14.62
CA GLU A 410 -38.10 16.41 -15.26
C GLU A 410 -36.73 16.29 -14.61
N ASP A 411 -36.04 17.42 -14.35
CA ASP A 411 -34.74 17.41 -13.64
C ASP A 411 -34.89 16.90 -12.19
N LYS A 412 -36.02 17.20 -11.52
CA LYS A 412 -36.32 16.62 -10.21
C LYS A 412 -36.50 15.11 -10.26
N LEU A 413 -37.18 14.60 -11.29
CA LEU A 413 -37.29 13.15 -11.51
C LEU A 413 -35.95 12.53 -11.91
N ALA A 414 -35.09 13.27 -12.62
CA ALA A 414 -33.75 12.83 -12.97
C ALA A 414 -32.89 12.59 -11.72
N VAL A 415 -33.04 13.40 -10.66
CA VAL A 415 -32.38 13.14 -9.36
C VAL A 415 -32.78 11.77 -8.81
N ALA A 416 -34.07 11.43 -8.80
CA ALA A 416 -34.53 10.13 -8.31
C ALA A 416 -33.93 8.96 -9.12
N ARG A 417 -33.86 9.09 -10.45
CA ARG A 417 -33.22 8.09 -11.31
C ARG A 417 -31.72 7.98 -11.07
N VAL A 418 -31.01 9.09 -10.89
CA VAL A 418 -29.57 9.04 -10.55
C VAL A 418 -29.35 8.39 -9.18
N MET A 419 -30.16 8.71 -8.17
CA MET A 419 -30.09 8.06 -6.85
C MET A 419 -30.38 6.56 -6.93
N ALA A 420 -31.35 6.16 -7.77
CA ALA A 420 -31.68 4.77 -8.02
C ALA A 420 -30.48 3.95 -8.54
N PHE A 421 -29.65 4.52 -9.41
CA PHE A 421 -28.48 3.86 -10.02
C PHE A 421 -27.17 4.12 -9.26
N THR A 422 -27.22 4.79 -8.10
CA THR A 422 -26.06 5.07 -7.26
C THR A 422 -26.25 4.51 -5.85
N PHE A 423 -26.70 5.33 -4.90
CA PHE A 423 -26.86 4.94 -3.50
C PHE A 423 -27.91 3.83 -3.33
N ASP A 424 -29.07 3.97 -3.97
CA ASP A 424 -30.19 3.05 -3.77
C ASP A 424 -29.95 1.69 -4.42
N PHE A 425 -29.08 1.63 -5.44
CA PHE A 425 -28.73 0.37 -6.10
C PHE A 425 -28.24 -0.67 -5.09
N PHE A 426 -27.47 -0.23 -4.10
CA PHE A 426 -26.99 -1.08 -3.01
C PHE A 426 -27.86 -0.99 -1.76
N MET A 427 -28.48 0.15 -1.45
CA MET A 427 -29.26 0.30 -0.21
C MET A 427 -30.66 -0.34 -0.26
N GLU A 428 -31.40 -0.16 -1.37
CA GLU A 428 -32.78 -0.65 -1.50
C GLU A 428 -32.90 -2.18 -1.37
N PRO A 429 -32.00 -3.01 -1.95
CA PRO A 429 -32.01 -4.45 -1.74
C PRO A 429 -31.86 -4.85 -0.28
N LEU A 430 -31.09 -4.11 0.51
CA LEU A 430 -30.89 -4.42 1.93
C LEU A 430 -32.11 -4.06 2.77
N VAL A 431 -32.97 -3.14 2.32
CA VAL A 431 -34.17 -2.73 3.05
C VAL A 431 -35.39 -3.54 2.63
N THR A 432 -35.52 -3.82 1.34
CA THR A 432 -36.75 -4.39 0.76
C THR A 432 -36.57 -5.81 0.20
N GLY A 433 -35.33 -6.24 -0.04
CA GLY A 433 -35.01 -7.46 -0.79
C GLY A 433 -35.19 -7.31 -2.30
N LYS A 434 -35.30 -6.08 -2.83
CA LYS A 434 -35.55 -5.79 -4.24
C LYS A 434 -34.68 -4.64 -4.73
N TYR A 435 -34.41 -4.60 -6.03
CA TYR A 435 -33.79 -3.44 -6.67
C TYR A 435 -34.73 -2.21 -6.67
N PRO A 436 -34.17 -0.98 -6.77
CA PRO A 436 -34.95 0.23 -6.97
C PRO A 436 -35.88 0.13 -8.17
N LEU A 437 -37.11 0.65 -8.03
CA LEU A 437 -38.12 0.58 -9.08
C LEU A 437 -37.67 1.27 -10.38
N ASP A 438 -36.96 2.41 -10.27
CA ASP A 438 -36.41 3.09 -11.44
C ASP A 438 -35.37 2.22 -12.17
N MET A 439 -34.51 1.47 -11.47
CA MET A 439 -33.61 0.54 -12.15
C MET A 439 -34.38 -0.54 -12.92
N VAL A 440 -35.41 -1.12 -12.31
CA VAL A 440 -36.27 -2.13 -12.97
C VAL A 440 -36.97 -1.54 -14.20
N ASN A 441 -37.41 -0.29 -14.12
CA ASN A 441 -38.12 0.38 -15.21
C ASN A 441 -37.20 0.78 -16.36
N TYR A 442 -35.97 1.19 -16.08
CA TYR A 442 -35.08 1.78 -17.09
C TYR A 442 -34.08 0.77 -17.67
N VAL A 443 -33.66 -0.25 -16.93
CA VAL A 443 -32.75 -1.29 -17.46
C VAL A 443 -33.54 -2.28 -18.31
N LYS A 444 -33.31 -2.23 -19.62
CA LYS A 444 -34.02 -3.07 -20.62
C LYS A 444 -33.24 -4.31 -21.02
N GLY A 445 -33.93 -5.27 -21.63
CA GLY A 445 -33.31 -6.43 -22.28
C GLY A 445 -32.85 -7.53 -21.32
N GLY A 446 -33.41 -7.58 -20.10
CA GLY A 446 -33.05 -8.62 -19.11
C GLY A 446 -31.64 -8.47 -18.52
N ARG A 447 -31.00 -7.30 -18.69
CA ARG A 447 -29.63 -7.03 -18.20
C ARG A 447 -29.53 -6.89 -16.69
N LEU A 448 -30.63 -6.52 -16.01
CA LEU A 448 -30.70 -6.48 -14.55
C LEU A 448 -31.08 -7.88 -14.03
N PRO A 449 -30.21 -8.55 -13.25
CA PRO A 449 -30.55 -9.85 -12.66
C PRO A 449 -31.76 -9.78 -11.73
N ILE A 450 -32.36 -10.94 -11.43
CA ILE A 450 -33.53 -11.05 -10.55
C ILE A 450 -33.14 -11.83 -9.30
N PHE A 451 -33.39 -11.26 -8.12
CA PHE A 451 -33.23 -11.99 -6.86
C PHE A 451 -34.27 -13.10 -6.75
N THR A 452 -33.82 -14.31 -6.40
CA THR A 452 -34.73 -15.37 -5.98
C THR A 452 -35.43 -15.01 -4.67
N ALA A 453 -36.51 -15.72 -4.33
CA ALA A 453 -37.22 -15.50 -3.07
C ALA A 453 -36.29 -15.70 -1.84
N GLN A 454 -35.36 -16.65 -1.92
CA GLN A 454 -34.39 -16.91 -0.86
C GLN A 454 -33.37 -15.78 -0.73
N GLN A 455 -32.80 -15.33 -1.86
CA GLN A 455 -31.86 -14.20 -1.88
C GLN A 455 -32.52 -12.92 -1.36
N SER A 456 -33.75 -12.62 -1.82
CA SER A 456 -34.52 -11.47 -1.36
C SER A 456 -34.75 -11.50 0.16
N LYS A 457 -35.04 -12.68 0.72
CA LYS A 457 -35.19 -12.87 2.17
C LYS A 457 -33.88 -12.68 2.93
N MET A 458 -32.76 -13.19 2.41
CA MET A 458 -31.43 -13.06 3.00
C MET A 458 -30.99 -11.60 3.10
N LEU A 459 -31.25 -10.80 2.05
CA LEU A 459 -30.85 -9.39 1.98
C LEU A 459 -31.68 -8.48 2.88
N LYS A 460 -32.96 -8.80 3.10
CA LYS A 460 -33.87 -7.91 3.81
C LYS A 460 -33.45 -7.76 5.28
N GLY A 461 -32.99 -6.56 5.63
CA GLY A 461 -32.47 -6.20 6.94
C GLY A 461 -31.06 -6.74 7.20
N SER A 462 -30.27 -7.03 6.16
CA SER A 462 -28.90 -7.58 6.30
C SER A 462 -27.86 -6.54 6.72
N TYR A 463 -28.19 -5.64 7.65
CA TYR A 463 -27.25 -4.67 8.20
C TYR A 463 -27.66 -4.29 9.63
N ASP A 464 -26.68 -3.93 10.45
CA ASP A 464 -26.88 -3.32 11.77
C ASP A 464 -26.59 -1.81 11.72
N PHE A 465 -25.75 -1.39 10.77
CA PHE A 465 -25.46 0.01 10.44
C PHE A 465 -25.07 0.15 8.96
N ILE A 466 -25.08 1.37 8.45
CA ILE A 466 -24.61 1.73 7.10
C ILE A 466 -23.43 2.70 7.23
N GLY A 467 -22.32 2.39 6.56
CA GLY A 467 -21.25 3.34 6.32
C GLY A 467 -21.58 4.20 5.10
N ILE A 468 -21.35 5.52 5.19
CA ILE A 468 -21.48 6.44 4.07
C ILE A 468 -20.11 7.07 3.80
N ASN A 469 -19.65 6.93 2.55
CA ASN A 469 -18.48 7.59 2.02
C ASN A 469 -18.93 8.78 1.18
N TYR A 470 -18.79 9.99 1.71
CA TYR A 470 -19.26 11.22 1.07
C TYR A 470 -18.11 12.18 0.81
N TYR A 471 -18.06 12.71 -0.41
CA TYR A 471 -17.01 13.64 -0.83
C TYR A 471 -17.54 14.89 -1.52
N SER A 472 -18.60 14.78 -2.33
CA SER A 472 -19.04 15.83 -3.23
C SER A 472 -20.52 15.71 -3.62
N SER A 473 -21.00 16.69 -4.39
CA SER A 473 -22.35 16.74 -4.97
C SER A 473 -22.31 17.05 -6.45
N SER A 474 -23.41 16.79 -7.14
CA SER A 474 -23.59 17.10 -8.56
C SER A 474 -25.01 17.56 -8.86
N TYR A 475 -25.22 18.10 -10.05
CA TYR A 475 -26.52 18.35 -10.63
C TYR A 475 -26.93 17.21 -11.54
N ALA A 476 -28.17 16.75 -11.44
CA ALA A 476 -28.78 15.79 -12.34
C ALA A 476 -29.69 16.51 -13.34
N LYS A 477 -29.51 16.23 -14.62
CA LYS A 477 -30.30 16.80 -15.71
C LYS A 477 -31.02 15.69 -16.47
N ASP A 478 -32.30 15.88 -16.74
CA ASP A 478 -33.07 15.01 -17.63
C ASP A 478 -32.52 15.09 -19.06
N ILE A 479 -32.32 13.92 -19.67
CA ILE A 479 -31.89 13.81 -21.07
C ILE A 479 -32.66 12.69 -21.77
N PRO A 480 -32.81 12.74 -23.11
CA PRO A 480 -33.34 11.63 -23.86
C PRO A 480 -32.55 10.34 -23.59
N CYS A 481 -33.27 9.23 -23.40
CA CYS A 481 -32.65 7.91 -23.21
C CYS A 481 -31.78 7.52 -24.40
N SER A 482 -30.58 7.00 -24.14
CA SER A 482 -29.73 6.46 -25.20
C SER A 482 -30.33 5.17 -25.77
N THR A 483 -30.33 5.06 -27.09
CA THR A 483 -30.77 3.84 -27.81
C THR A 483 -29.61 3.06 -28.42
N GLU A 484 -28.45 3.71 -28.55
CA GLU A 484 -27.19 3.12 -29.00
C GLU A 484 -26.14 3.28 -27.90
N GLN A 485 -25.08 2.46 -27.93
CA GLN A 485 -23.94 2.60 -27.01
C GLN A 485 -24.36 2.67 -25.53
N VAL A 486 -25.38 1.87 -25.17
CA VAL A 486 -25.95 1.85 -23.82
C VAL A 486 -24.91 1.36 -22.82
N THR A 487 -24.88 1.98 -21.64
CA THR A 487 -24.07 1.60 -20.49
C THR A 487 -24.86 1.78 -19.19
N LEU A 488 -24.34 1.29 -18.07
CA LEU A 488 -24.86 1.58 -16.73
C LEU A 488 -25.14 3.08 -16.51
N SER A 489 -24.26 3.96 -17.00
CA SER A 489 -24.38 5.41 -16.78
C SER A 489 -25.38 6.09 -17.71
N SER A 490 -25.77 5.48 -18.84
CA SER A 490 -26.78 6.04 -19.74
C SER A 490 -28.20 5.57 -19.41
N ASP A 491 -28.35 4.40 -18.77
CA ASP A 491 -29.66 3.82 -18.44
C ASP A 491 -30.57 4.74 -17.59
N PRO A 492 -30.06 5.58 -16.67
CA PRO A 492 -30.92 6.52 -15.94
C PRO A 492 -31.64 7.56 -16.81
N CYS A 493 -31.28 7.70 -18.10
CA CYS A 493 -31.74 8.80 -18.97
C CYS A 493 -31.56 10.16 -18.28
N ALA A 494 -30.44 10.30 -17.59
CA ALA A 494 -30.07 11.48 -16.85
C ALA A 494 -28.56 11.65 -16.96
N ASN A 495 -28.10 12.90 -17.03
CA ASN A 495 -26.68 13.21 -16.96
C ASN A 495 -26.36 13.90 -15.63
N THR A 496 -25.18 13.63 -15.09
CA THR A 496 -24.67 14.35 -13.91
C THR A 496 -23.56 15.32 -14.30
N THR A 497 -23.55 16.48 -13.65
CA THR A 497 -22.53 17.52 -13.87
C THR A 497 -22.23 18.25 -12.57
N GLY A 498 -20.95 18.57 -12.36
CA GLY A 498 -20.53 19.41 -11.23
C GLY A 498 -20.84 20.90 -11.43
N GLU A 499 -21.26 21.30 -12.63
CA GLU A 499 -21.45 22.70 -13.01
C GLU A 499 -22.85 22.94 -13.57
N ARG A 500 -23.41 24.12 -13.27
CA ARG A 500 -24.66 24.63 -13.82
C ARG A 500 -24.37 25.94 -14.55
N GLU A 501 -24.62 25.99 -15.85
CA GLU A 501 -24.34 27.16 -16.70
C GLU A 501 -22.88 27.64 -16.61
N GLY A 502 -21.94 26.69 -16.49
CA GLY A 502 -20.50 26.97 -16.34
C GLY A 502 -20.09 27.41 -14.93
N VAL A 503 -21.00 27.38 -13.95
CA VAL A 503 -20.71 27.69 -12.54
C VAL A 503 -20.64 26.38 -11.74
N PRO A 504 -19.49 26.06 -11.12
CA PRO A 504 -19.37 24.90 -10.24
C PRO A 504 -20.31 24.98 -9.03
N ILE A 505 -20.85 23.82 -8.62
CA ILE A 505 -21.70 23.67 -7.44
C ILE A 505 -21.01 24.12 -6.14
N GLY A 506 -19.68 24.07 -6.12
CA GLY A 506 -18.85 24.52 -5.01
C GLY A 506 -17.37 24.63 -5.39
N PRO A 507 -16.53 25.12 -4.47
CA PRO A 507 -15.08 25.23 -4.70
C PRO A 507 -14.47 23.88 -5.08
N LYS A 508 -13.56 23.87 -6.05
CA LYS A 508 -12.90 22.67 -6.53
C LYS A 508 -11.66 22.37 -5.69
N ALA A 509 -11.47 21.11 -5.30
CA ALA A 509 -10.23 20.65 -4.68
C ALA A 509 -9.18 20.31 -5.76
N ALA A 510 -8.18 19.49 -5.43
CA ALA A 510 -7.12 19.16 -6.38
C ALA A 510 -7.57 18.15 -7.43
N SER A 511 -8.41 17.21 -7.04
CA SER A 511 -9.04 16.26 -7.94
C SER A 511 -10.13 16.90 -8.77
N ASP A 512 -10.15 16.60 -10.08
CA ASP A 512 -11.10 17.20 -11.00
C ASP A 512 -12.58 16.95 -10.66
N TRP A 513 -12.84 15.82 -10.02
CA TRP A 513 -14.17 15.35 -9.65
C TRP A 513 -14.65 15.87 -8.28
N LEU A 514 -13.77 16.45 -7.46
CA LEU A 514 -14.09 16.80 -6.07
C LEU A 514 -14.47 18.27 -5.94
N LEU A 515 -15.78 18.53 -5.93
CA LEU A 515 -16.37 19.85 -5.66
C LEU A 515 -16.90 19.91 -4.24
N ILE A 516 -16.41 20.86 -3.45
CA ILE A 516 -16.70 20.98 -2.01
C ILE A 516 -18.11 21.52 -1.84
N TYR A 517 -19.03 20.65 -1.42
CA TYR A 517 -20.42 21.02 -1.16
C TYR A 517 -20.92 20.42 0.17
N PRO A 518 -20.69 21.10 1.31
CA PRO A 518 -21.00 20.54 2.63
C PRO A 518 -22.47 20.18 2.83
N LYS A 519 -23.42 20.95 2.28
CA LYS A 519 -24.86 20.70 2.46
C LYS A 519 -25.30 19.32 1.93
N GLY A 520 -24.60 18.79 0.92
CA GLY A 520 -24.97 17.50 0.34
C GLY A 520 -24.79 16.33 1.30
N ILE A 521 -23.86 16.38 2.27
CA ILE A 521 -23.72 15.28 3.25
C ILE A 521 -24.94 15.19 4.15
N ARG A 522 -25.47 16.35 4.58
CA ARG A 522 -26.69 16.47 5.37
C ARG A 522 -27.87 15.94 4.58
N ASP A 523 -28.02 16.40 3.34
CA ASP A 523 -29.18 16.02 2.52
C ASP A 523 -29.16 14.53 2.18
N LEU A 524 -27.99 13.94 1.94
CA LEU A 524 -27.84 12.50 1.76
C LEU A 524 -28.22 11.70 3.02
N ILE A 525 -27.82 12.16 4.21
CA ILE A 525 -28.21 11.52 5.48
C ILE A 525 -29.72 11.62 5.70
N LEU A 526 -30.30 12.80 5.50
CA LEU A 526 -31.75 12.99 5.64
C LEU A 526 -32.51 12.15 4.62
N TYR A 527 -32.02 12.07 3.38
CA TYR A 527 -32.57 11.18 2.38
C TYR A 527 -32.54 9.71 2.84
N ALA A 528 -31.38 9.24 3.32
CA ALA A 528 -31.26 7.89 3.84
C ALA A 528 -32.20 7.64 5.04
N LYS A 529 -32.32 8.60 5.93
CA LYS A 529 -33.25 8.57 7.08
C LYS A 529 -34.70 8.43 6.64
N TYR A 530 -35.18 9.34 5.80
CA TYR A 530 -36.59 9.38 5.43
C TYR A 530 -37.00 8.25 4.50
N LYS A 531 -36.12 7.84 3.58
CA LYS A 531 -36.41 6.76 2.64
C LYS A 531 -36.22 5.37 3.26
N PHE A 532 -35.17 5.17 4.06
CA PHE A 532 -34.73 3.84 4.52
C PHE A 532 -34.93 3.59 6.01
N LYS A 533 -35.92 4.25 6.62
CA LYS A 533 -36.38 4.04 8.01
C LYS A 533 -35.31 4.32 9.06
N ASP A 534 -34.59 5.42 8.89
CA ASP A 534 -33.64 5.96 9.88
C ASP A 534 -32.60 4.92 10.37
N PRO A 535 -31.78 4.35 9.46
CA PRO A 535 -30.76 3.38 9.84
C PRO A 535 -29.68 4.05 10.69
N VAL A 536 -28.96 3.26 11.50
CA VAL A 536 -27.72 3.74 12.13
C VAL A 536 -26.69 4.03 11.04
N ILE A 537 -26.20 5.26 10.99
CA ILE A 537 -25.27 5.73 9.96
C ILE A 537 -23.93 6.11 10.60
N TYR A 538 -22.83 5.66 9.98
CA TYR A 538 -21.48 6.13 10.24
C TYR A 538 -20.94 6.82 8.97
N ILE A 539 -20.32 7.99 9.12
CA ILE A 539 -19.51 8.56 8.04
C ILE A 539 -18.17 7.83 8.05
N THR A 540 -17.99 6.91 7.12
CA THR A 540 -16.82 6.01 7.05
C THR A 540 -15.69 6.61 6.23
N GLU A 541 -16.01 7.49 5.28
CA GLU A 541 -15.04 8.33 4.59
C GLU A 541 -15.59 9.73 4.31
N ASN A 542 -14.74 10.73 4.53
CA ASN A 542 -14.98 12.11 4.15
C ASN A 542 -13.62 12.84 4.11
N GLY A 543 -13.39 13.66 3.09
CA GLY A 543 -12.12 14.38 2.98
C GLY A 543 -11.95 15.15 1.68
N ARG A 544 -10.83 15.86 1.60
CA ARG A 544 -10.38 16.49 0.36
C ARG A 544 -8.90 16.27 0.14
N ASP A 545 -8.55 16.14 -1.13
CA ASP A 545 -7.18 16.10 -1.58
C ASP A 545 -6.60 17.51 -1.75
N GLU A 546 -5.29 17.56 -1.96
CA GLU A 546 -4.53 18.81 -2.09
C GLU A 546 -3.67 18.73 -3.34
N PHE A 547 -3.42 19.89 -3.96
CA PHE A 547 -2.56 19.92 -5.13
C PHE A 547 -1.18 19.47 -4.69
N ARG A 548 -0.60 18.56 -5.48
CA ARG A 548 0.80 18.20 -5.29
C ARG A 548 1.65 19.43 -5.61
N THR A 549 2.00 20.18 -4.58
CA THR A 549 3.01 21.23 -4.67
C THR A 549 4.37 20.62 -4.38
N ASP A 550 5.45 21.22 -4.89
CA ASP A 550 6.80 20.76 -4.59
C ASP A 550 7.17 20.99 -3.11
N LYS A 551 6.39 21.79 -2.36
CA LYS A 551 6.62 22.16 -0.96
C LYS A 551 5.93 21.18 0.00
N ILE A 552 6.59 20.89 1.13
CA ILE A 552 5.91 20.29 2.28
C ILE A 552 4.98 21.36 2.87
N PHE A 553 3.67 21.10 2.79
CA PHE A 553 2.63 21.99 3.28
C PHE A 553 2.01 21.38 4.54
N LEU A 554 2.32 21.95 5.71
CA LEU A 554 1.78 21.52 7.01
C LEU A 554 0.61 22.40 7.50
N LYS A 555 0.32 23.50 6.79
CA LYS A 555 -0.73 24.46 7.15
C LYS A 555 -2.02 24.11 6.42
N ASP A 556 -2.68 23.05 6.87
CA ASP A 556 -3.81 22.42 6.19
C ASP A 556 -5.16 23.17 6.34
N GLY A 557 -5.15 24.49 6.13
CA GLY A 557 -6.29 25.37 6.42
C GLY A 557 -7.54 24.99 5.64
N GLU A 558 -7.41 24.74 4.33
CA GLU A 558 -8.55 24.38 3.49
C GLU A 558 -9.15 23.01 3.86
N ARG A 559 -8.34 22.03 4.30
CA ARG A 559 -8.86 20.74 4.81
C ARG A 559 -9.51 20.91 6.18
N ILE A 560 -8.97 21.76 7.05
CA ILE A 560 -9.61 22.12 8.33
C ILE A 560 -10.98 22.73 8.08
N ASP A 561 -11.07 23.70 7.16
CA ASP A 561 -12.33 24.37 6.80
C ASP A 561 -13.32 23.40 6.16
N TYR A 562 -12.84 22.49 5.30
CA TYR A 562 -13.65 21.42 4.73
C TYR A 562 -14.30 20.58 5.84
N TYR A 563 -13.50 20.07 6.79
CA TYR A 563 -14.04 19.25 7.87
C TYR A 563 -14.97 20.03 8.78
N ALA A 564 -14.63 21.27 9.14
CA ALA A 564 -15.48 22.11 9.98
C ALA A 564 -16.88 22.30 9.37
N GLN A 565 -16.95 22.62 8.07
CA GLN A 565 -18.22 22.83 7.38
C GLN A 565 -19.03 21.53 7.22
N HIS A 566 -18.39 20.40 6.91
CA HIS A 566 -19.12 19.12 6.80
C HIS A 566 -19.62 18.65 8.17
N LEU A 567 -18.81 18.79 9.23
CA LEU A 567 -19.22 18.47 10.60
C LEU A 567 -20.37 19.35 11.09
N GLU A 568 -20.41 20.63 10.70
CA GLU A 568 -21.55 21.51 10.98
C GLU A 568 -22.83 21.01 10.32
N MET A 569 -22.76 20.58 9.05
CA MET A 569 -23.91 20.01 8.33
C MET A 569 -24.36 18.67 8.92
N LEU A 570 -23.43 17.83 9.41
CA LEU A 570 -23.76 16.62 10.16
C LEU A 570 -24.47 16.94 11.47
N LYS A 571 -23.99 17.96 12.21
CA LYS A 571 -24.65 18.41 13.43
C LYS A 571 -26.07 18.91 13.15
N ASP A 572 -26.29 19.62 12.05
CA ASP A 572 -27.62 20.05 11.62
C ASP A 572 -28.53 18.86 11.26
N ALA A 573 -28.00 17.81 10.64
CA ALA A 573 -28.78 16.59 10.35
C ALA A 573 -29.20 15.80 11.61
N ILE A 574 -28.40 15.90 12.69
CA ILE A 574 -28.66 15.24 13.99
C ILE A 574 -29.66 16.03 14.84
N SER A 575 -29.64 17.36 14.71
CA SER A 575 -30.49 18.28 15.48
C SER A 575 -31.94 18.22 15.01
#